data_AF-A0A8H6K774-F1
#
_entry.id   AF-A0A8H6K774-F1
#
_cell.length_a   1.000
_cell.length_b   1.000
_cell.length_c   1.000
_cell.angle_alpha   90.00
_cell.angle_beta   90.00
_cell.angle_gamma   90.00
#
_symmetry.space_group_name_H-M   'P 1'
#
loop_
_entity.id
_entity.type
_entity.pdbx_description
1 polymer ?
#
loop_
_entity_poly.entity_id
_entity_poly.type
_entity_poly.pdbx_seq_one_letter_code
_entity_poly.pdbx_strand_id
1 'polypeptide(L)'
;MRKPSACAACRARRRKCQTREGLVGCIYCSERGIKCVQIPPPGGYYEQRENQRKQNEEERQQHHHHRQQQESQGSQGHASASPGSHASGWCSRCETTLHARLPSLPVRLDLVRLYFDYIHDQFHSLFHRPTFVEDALADRVPEGILYGICALSARFSTDPVFADIDPRDRVHGYLQAAEKCLNIRDVSLTTIQLCVLIGAAWTADGNGEAENIYYGVACRMAQLLDLPSRPATSLLEREVNIRVWWSLCMIDVWSSTAVKLPKLLPARSDIPLPMDDLPFLSLSRSGGPAAATAASLSSQHLSQMVRLNRILLDVNDFNQRCVAENPGWDALEQGVEALGARMEAWLAALPDNMRDTPENFAWFAARGLGRTFAAVYLGYYHFGQLLYYQFLYGAAATTAINPAAPASVARRDSYARKCKDHAARLCEVVYRAQTTPGADVRYTMAAHVLVIASTVQIHTLLFSGDEADIRTARRRLERNFELVLQLRCYWPTVDRAIGRLRAFHETARTSVDTSFVLDRWMLRFLVEFAEPMEEKDAEAVGAGRRGGDDADEMESLWTMEGLRS
;
A
#
# COMPACT_ATOMS: atom_id res chain seq x y z
N MET A 1 -19.30 13.31 35.09
CA MET A 1 -19.22 13.49 33.63
C MET A 1 -19.02 14.97 33.32
N ARG A 2 -18.11 15.32 32.39
CA ARG A 2 -17.93 16.71 31.95
C ARG A 2 -19.16 17.10 31.12
N LYS A 3 -19.89 18.15 31.53
CA LYS A 3 -21.09 18.61 30.81
C LYS A 3 -20.72 18.94 29.35
N PRO A 4 -21.55 18.61 28.36
CA PRO A 4 -21.28 18.95 26.97
C PRO A 4 -21.11 20.46 26.82
N SER A 5 -20.24 20.88 25.89
CA SER A 5 -19.91 22.29 25.67
C SER A 5 -21.08 23.11 25.09
N ALA A 6 -22.11 22.45 24.56
CA ALA A 6 -23.30 23.09 24.01
C ALA A 6 -24.57 22.26 24.27
N CYS A 7 -25.69 22.95 24.57
CA CYS A 7 -27.00 22.35 24.77
C CYS A 7 -27.62 21.84 23.46
N ALA A 8 -28.58 20.93 23.56
CA ALA A 8 -29.26 20.32 22.42
C ALA A 8 -29.84 21.36 21.44
N ALA A 9 -30.50 22.41 21.95
CA ALA A 9 -31.11 23.44 21.12
C ALA A 9 -30.10 24.28 20.32
N CYS A 10 -28.91 24.54 20.90
CA CYS A 10 -27.83 25.25 20.22
C CYS A 10 -27.11 24.37 19.20
N ARG A 11 -26.93 23.07 19.50
CA ARG A 11 -26.32 22.10 18.57
C ARG A 11 -27.16 21.91 17.32
N ALA A 12 -28.47 21.71 17.48
CA ALA A 12 -29.40 21.55 16.36
C ALA A 12 -29.42 22.75 15.40
N ARG A 13 -29.02 23.93 15.89
CA ARG A 13 -28.99 25.18 15.12
C ARG A 13 -27.57 25.65 14.77
N ARG A 14 -26.56 24.77 14.95
CA ARG A 14 -25.13 25.02 14.68
C ARG A 14 -24.63 26.37 15.21
N ARG A 15 -25.07 26.76 16.41
CA ARG A 15 -24.71 28.05 17.02
C ARG A 15 -23.93 27.90 18.32
N LYS A 16 -23.16 28.93 18.67
CA LYS A 16 -22.40 28.98 19.92
C LYS A 16 -23.35 29.00 21.13
N CYS A 17 -23.13 28.08 22.08
CA CYS A 17 -23.88 28.01 23.32
C CYS A 17 -23.14 28.79 24.41
N GLN A 18 -23.66 29.97 24.78
CA GLN A 18 -23.04 30.86 25.76
C GLN A 18 -23.84 30.87 27.06
N THR A 19 -23.19 30.67 28.19
CA THR A 19 -23.79 30.73 29.53
C THR A 19 -23.33 31.99 30.25
N ARG A 20 -24.22 32.64 31.00
CA ARG A 20 -23.93 33.80 31.85
C ARG A 20 -24.20 33.41 33.30
N GLU A 21 -23.37 33.86 34.23
CA GLU A 21 -23.58 33.62 35.66
C GLU A 21 -24.95 34.18 36.10
N GLY A 22 -25.70 33.36 36.85
CA GLY A 22 -27.06 33.67 37.30
C GLY A 22 -28.20 33.18 36.40
N LEU A 23 -27.93 32.68 35.18
CA LEU A 23 -28.95 32.07 34.32
C LEU A 23 -28.98 30.54 34.43
N VAL A 24 -30.18 29.98 34.54
CA VAL A 24 -30.42 28.52 34.56
C VAL A 24 -30.17 27.87 33.19
N GLY A 25 -30.32 28.64 32.10
CA GLY A 25 -30.09 28.20 30.72
C GLY A 25 -29.08 29.07 29.98
N CYS A 26 -28.61 28.61 28.81
CA CYS A 26 -27.77 29.44 27.95
C CYS A 26 -28.53 30.69 27.49
N ILE A 27 -27.82 31.78 27.17
CA ILE A 27 -28.38 33.08 26.81
C ILE A 27 -29.49 32.92 25.75
N TYR A 28 -29.20 32.16 24.70
CA TYR A 28 -30.16 31.89 23.63
C TYR A 28 -31.44 31.21 24.09
N CYS A 29 -31.33 30.16 24.91
CA CYS A 29 -32.48 29.42 25.42
C CYS A 29 -33.32 30.31 26.36
N SER A 30 -32.67 31.13 27.18
CA SER A 30 -33.32 32.06 28.09
C SER A 30 -34.07 33.18 27.35
N GLU A 31 -33.47 33.80 26.33
CA GLU A 31 -34.10 34.85 25.51
C GLU A 31 -35.28 34.34 24.68
N ARG A 32 -35.26 33.07 24.29
CA ARG A 32 -36.29 32.47 23.44
C ARG A 32 -37.34 31.67 24.22
N GLY A 33 -37.24 31.61 25.55
CA GLY A 33 -38.14 30.81 26.38
C GLY A 33 -38.07 29.30 26.10
N ILE A 34 -36.93 28.79 25.61
CA ILE A 34 -36.75 27.38 25.24
C ILE A 34 -36.02 26.65 26.38
N LYS A 35 -36.44 25.41 26.68
CA LYS A 35 -35.79 24.57 27.69
C LYS A 35 -34.34 24.24 27.29
N CYS A 36 -33.38 24.68 28.12
CA CYS A 36 -31.96 24.44 27.88
C CYS A 36 -31.53 23.05 28.39
N VAL A 37 -31.40 22.09 27.47
CA VAL A 37 -31.08 20.69 27.81
C VAL A 37 -29.62 20.36 27.48
N GLN A 38 -28.80 20.08 28.49
CA GLN A 38 -27.37 19.78 28.39
C GLN A 38 -27.10 18.26 28.44
N ILE A 39 -27.69 17.52 27.51
CA ILE A 39 -27.48 16.06 27.37
C ILE A 39 -26.44 15.82 26.26
N PRO A 40 -25.57 14.80 26.35
CA PRO A 40 -24.70 14.39 25.24
C PRO A 40 -25.51 14.11 23.96
N PRO A 41 -24.96 14.35 22.76
CA PRO A 41 -25.61 13.91 21.52
C PRO A 41 -25.61 12.36 21.44
N PRO A 42 -26.63 11.74 20.81
CA PRO A 42 -26.59 10.32 20.45
C PRO A 42 -25.50 10.11 19.40
N GLY A 43 -24.71 9.04 19.51
CA GLY A 43 -23.57 8.76 18.63
C GLY A 43 -22.27 9.48 18.99
N GLY A 44 -21.14 8.88 18.57
CA GLY A 44 -19.81 9.48 18.62
C GLY A 44 -19.06 9.30 19.95
N TYR A 45 -18.18 10.27 20.27
CA TYR A 45 -17.19 10.20 21.36
C TYR A 45 -17.77 9.84 22.75
N TYR A 46 -18.98 10.29 23.08
CA TYR A 46 -19.57 10.06 24.40
C TYR A 46 -20.11 8.63 24.57
N GLU A 47 -20.69 8.06 23.52
CA GLU A 47 -21.23 6.69 23.50
C GLU A 47 -20.10 5.66 23.44
N GLN A 48 -19.06 5.91 22.63
CA GLN A 48 -17.84 5.09 22.61
C GLN A 48 -17.19 5.00 24.00
N ARG A 49 -17.13 6.13 24.73
CA ARG A 49 -16.53 6.17 26.07
C ARG A 49 -17.39 5.51 27.15
N GLU A 50 -18.72 5.49 26.98
CA GLU A 50 -19.62 4.77 27.88
C GLU A 50 -19.57 3.26 27.63
N ASN A 51 -19.51 2.83 26.36
CA ASN A 51 -19.31 1.43 25.98
C ASN A 51 -17.98 0.88 26.49
N GLN A 52 -16.91 1.67 26.38
CA GLN A 52 -15.58 1.30 26.88
C GLN A 52 -15.55 1.19 28.42
N ARG A 53 -16.37 1.97 29.13
CA ARG A 53 -16.54 1.82 30.58
C ARG A 53 -17.31 0.55 30.95
N LYS A 54 -18.37 0.22 30.21
CA LYS A 54 -19.14 -1.01 30.43
C LYS A 54 -18.28 -2.26 30.16
N GLN A 55 -17.49 -2.26 29.09
CA GLN A 55 -16.52 -3.33 28.80
C GLN A 55 -15.50 -3.49 29.92
N ASN A 56 -14.91 -2.39 30.42
CA ASN A 56 -13.96 -2.46 31.53
C ASN A 56 -14.60 -2.93 32.86
N GLU A 57 -15.89 -2.65 33.08
CA GLU A 57 -16.61 -3.15 34.25
C GLU A 57 -16.97 -4.64 34.11
N GLU A 58 -17.33 -5.10 32.91
CA GLU A 58 -17.56 -6.51 32.59
C GLU A 58 -16.27 -7.34 32.72
N GLU A 59 -15.13 -6.85 32.23
CA GLU A 59 -13.82 -7.49 32.40
C GLU A 59 -13.43 -7.60 33.88
N ARG A 60 -13.68 -6.57 34.69
CA ARG A 60 -13.39 -6.60 36.14
C ARG A 60 -14.30 -7.59 36.87
N GLN A 61 -15.56 -7.74 36.45
CA GLN A 61 -16.46 -8.73 37.02
C GLN A 61 -16.06 -10.16 36.63
N GLN A 62 -15.65 -10.40 35.38
CA GLN A 62 -15.12 -11.68 34.92
C GLN A 62 -13.85 -12.08 35.67
N HIS A 63 -12.92 -11.14 35.87
CA HIS A 63 -11.72 -11.36 36.69
C HIS A 63 -12.05 -11.68 38.16
N HIS A 64 -13.08 -11.05 38.73
CA HIS A 64 -13.51 -11.32 40.11
C HIS A 64 -14.18 -12.69 40.25
N HIS A 65 -14.91 -13.13 39.22
CA HIS A 65 -15.55 -14.46 39.18
C HIS A 65 -14.53 -15.58 39.00
N HIS A 66 -13.51 -15.37 38.16
CA HIS A 66 -12.41 -16.33 37.97
C HIS A 66 -11.55 -16.49 39.23
N ARG A 67 -11.35 -15.40 39.99
CA ARG A 67 -10.64 -15.40 41.28
C ARG A 67 -11.41 -16.16 42.38
N GLN A 68 -12.74 -16.00 42.45
CA GLN A 68 -13.56 -16.74 43.41
C GLN A 68 -13.65 -18.25 43.09
N GLN A 69 -13.63 -18.64 41.82
CA GLN A 69 -13.59 -20.06 41.44
C GLN A 69 -12.27 -20.73 41.84
N GLN A 70 -11.12 -20.02 41.73
CA GLN A 70 -9.82 -20.54 42.18
C GLN A 70 -9.71 -20.70 43.70
N GLU A 71 -10.32 -19.81 44.49
CA GLU A 71 -10.30 -19.88 45.96
C GLU A 71 -11.18 -21.02 46.51
N SER A 72 -12.14 -21.53 45.72
CA SER A 72 -13.02 -22.64 46.12
C SER A 72 -12.42 -24.04 45.94
N GLN A 73 -11.32 -24.20 45.17
CA GLN A 73 -10.70 -25.49 44.88
C GLN A 73 -9.40 -25.76 45.69
N GLY A 74 -8.96 -24.81 46.52
CA GLY A 74 -7.72 -24.89 47.29
C GLY A 74 -7.92 -24.93 48.81
N SER A 75 -8.61 -25.95 49.33
CA SER A 75 -8.64 -26.21 50.78
C SER A 75 -8.70 -27.71 51.09
N GLN A 76 -7.53 -28.32 51.24
CA GLN A 76 -7.26 -29.45 52.14
C GLN A 76 -5.75 -29.52 52.35
N GLY A 77 -5.29 -29.16 53.56
CA GLY A 77 -3.88 -29.11 53.92
C GLY A 77 -3.36 -30.40 54.54
N HIS A 78 -2.05 -30.45 54.78
CA HIS A 78 -1.47 -30.74 56.09
C HIS A 78 0.04 -30.40 56.14
N ALA A 79 0.49 -30.05 57.34
CA ALA A 79 1.72 -29.35 57.67
C ALA A 79 2.90 -30.25 58.05
N SER A 80 4.14 -29.73 58.00
CA SER A 80 5.07 -29.59 59.16
C SER A 80 6.49 -29.11 58.79
N ALA A 81 6.94 -28.07 59.50
CA ALA A 81 8.30 -27.69 59.98
C ALA A 81 9.49 -27.34 59.03
N SER A 82 10.07 -26.16 59.29
CA SER A 82 11.20 -25.43 58.65
C SER A 82 12.61 -25.82 59.22
N PRO A 83 13.75 -25.09 58.94
CA PRO A 83 14.10 -24.13 57.87
C PRO A 83 15.50 -24.34 57.21
N GLY A 84 15.72 -23.78 56.02
CA GLY A 84 17.05 -23.61 55.42
C GLY A 84 17.02 -22.82 54.10
N SER A 85 17.58 -21.61 54.12
CA SER A 85 17.58 -20.57 53.09
C SER A 85 18.32 -20.93 51.78
N HIS A 86 17.72 -20.62 50.63
CA HIS A 86 18.20 -19.68 49.59
C HIS A 86 17.67 -19.98 48.18
N ALA A 87 17.45 -18.90 47.43
CA ALA A 87 17.30 -18.79 45.97
C ALA A 87 15.93 -19.11 45.36
N SER A 88 15.27 -18.01 44.99
CA SER A 88 14.15 -17.84 44.06
C SER A 88 14.13 -18.78 42.85
N GLY A 89 13.06 -19.58 42.74
CA GLY A 89 12.64 -20.24 41.51
C GLY A 89 11.17 -19.92 41.24
N TRP A 90 10.90 -18.92 40.40
CA TRP A 90 9.61 -18.78 39.75
C TRP A 90 9.68 -19.47 38.39
N CYS A 91 9.04 -20.63 38.31
CA CYS A 91 8.82 -21.36 37.07
C CYS A 91 7.82 -20.56 36.21
N SER A 92 8.36 -19.90 35.18
CA SER A 92 7.57 -19.30 34.10
C SER A 92 6.85 -20.42 33.36
N ARG A 93 5.52 -20.28 33.26
CA ARG A 93 4.73 -21.04 32.28
C ARG A 93 5.22 -20.60 30.90
N CYS A 94 5.97 -21.47 30.24
CA CYS A 94 6.59 -21.23 28.95
C CYS A 94 5.50 -21.19 27.86
N GLU A 95 5.14 -19.99 27.39
CA GLU A 95 4.75 -19.83 26.00
C GLU A 95 5.96 -20.21 25.16
N THR A 96 5.99 -21.45 24.68
CA THR A 96 7.07 -21.92 23.83
C THR A 96 6.78 -21.39 22.43
N THR A 97 7.11 -20.11 22.19
CA THR A 97 7.16 -19.55 20.84
C THR A 97 8.16 -20.41 20.07
N LEU A 98 7.68 -21.22 19.13
CA LEU A 98 8.56 -22.07 18.33
C LEU A 98 9.44 -21.13 17.51
N HIS A 99 10.69 -20.95 17.92
CA HIS A 99 11.64 -20.12 17.20
C HIS A 99 11.79 -20.69 15.80
N ALA A 100 11.35 -19.94 14.77
CA ALA A 100 11.53 -20.37 13.40
C ALA A 100 13.03 -20.56 13.16
N ARG A 101 13.40 -21.78 12.79
CA ARG A 101 14.76 -22.09 12.36
C ARG A 101 14.82 -21.89 10.86
N LEU A 102 15.99 -21.47 10.38
CA LEU A 102 16.28 -21.50 8.96
C LEU A 102 16.04 -22.92 8.42
N PRO A 103 15.34 -23.07 7.29
CA PRO A 103 15.06 -24.39 6.75
C PRO A 103 16.33 -25.04 6.18
N SER A 104 16.21 -26.26 5.67
CA SER A 104 17.33 -26.94 5.00
C SER A 104 17.90 -26.10 3.86
N LEU A 105 19.17 -26.30 3.51
CA LEU A 105 19.80 -25.53 2.42
C LEU A 105 19.01 -25.57 1.09
N PRO A 106 18.46 -26.72 0.63
CA PRO A 106 17.64 -26.75 -0.58
C PRO A 106 16.41 -25.83 -0.51
N VAL A 107 15.68 -25.88 0.61
CA VAL A 107 14.50 -25.01 0.82
C VAL A 107 14.93 -23.55 0.92
N ARG A 108 16.01 -23.24 1.65
CA ARG A 108 16.57 -21.88 1.72
C ARG A 108 16.87 -21.31 0.33
N LEU A 109 17.50 -22.10 -0.54
CA LEU A 109 17.85 -21.67 -1.89
C LEU A 109 16.60 -21.44 -2.76
N ASP A 110 15.56 -22.27 -2.61
CA ASP A 110 14.28 -22.02 -3.29
C ASP A 110 13.62 -20.73 -2.80
N LEU A 111 13.61 -20.47 -1.49
CA LEU A 111 13.09 -19.21 -0.93
C LEU A 111 13.89 -17.98 -1.42
N VAL A 112 15.22 -18.08 -1.47
CA VAL A 112 16.06 -17.03 -2.07
C VAL A 112 15.68 -16.78 -3.53
N ARG A 113 15.49 -17.84 -4.33
CA ARG A 113 15.03 -17.72 -5.71
C ARG A 113 13.67 -17.03 -5.80
N LEU A 114 12.70 -17.43 -4.98
CA LEU A 114 11.36 -16.85 -4.94
C LEU A 114 11.37 -15.37 -4.53
N TYR A 115 12.24 -14.97 -3.60
CA TYR A 115 12.45 -13.55 -3.28
C TYR A 115 12.95 -12.76 -4.48
N PHE A 116 13.95 -13.26 -5.20
CA PHE A 116 14.44 -12.59 -6.40
C PHE A 116 13.43 -12.58 -7.55
N ASP A 117 12.56 -13.58 -7.61
CA ASP A 117 11.56 -13.69 -8.67
C ASP A 117 10.36 -12.77 -8.41
N TYR A 118 9.89 -12.61 -7.16
CA TYR A 118 8.61 -11.93 -6.88
C TYR A 118 8.70 -10.66 -6.04
N ILE A 119 9.84 -10.35 -5.42
CA ILE A 119 9.97 -9.26 -4.44
C ILE A 119 11.07 -8.27 -4.85
N HIS A 120 12.28 -8.76 -5.08
CA HIS A 120 13.41 -7.95 -5.49
C HIS A 120 13.16 -7.32 -6.87
N ASP A 121 13.66 -6.11 -7.08
CA ASP A 121 13.47 -5.25 -8.25
C ASP A 121 12.00 -4.86 -8.56
N GLN A 122 11.04 -5.18 -7.67
CA GLN A 122 9.65 -4.68 -7.78
C GLN A 122 9.49 -3.35 -7.03
N PHE A 123 9.80 -3.33 -5.73
CA PHE A 123 9.80 -2.11 -4.89
C PHE A 123 11.20 -1.72 -4.40
N HIS A 124 12.11 -2.68 -4.35
CA HIS A 124 13.46 -2.46 -3.86
C HIS A 124 14.47 -3.32 -4.60
N SER A 125 15.65 -2.75 -4.85
CA SER A 125 16.83 -3.40 -5.41
C SER A 125 17.92 -3.42 -4.35
N LEU A 126 17.89 -4.43 -3.47
CA LEU A 126 18.79 -4.50 -2.31
C LEU A 126 20.09 -5.26 -2.55
N PHE A 127 20.04 -6.32 -3.35
CA PHE A 127 21.15 -7.26 -3.53
C PHE A 127 21.49 -7.44 -5.02
N HIS A 128 22.69 -7.94 -5.27
CA HIS A 128 23.07 -8.43 -6.59
C HIS A 128 22.84 -9.95 -6.64
N ARG A 129 21.85 -10.40 -7.42
CA ARG A 129 21.36 -11.79 -7.42
C ARG A 129 22.46 -12.85 -7.60
N PRO A 130 23.35 -12.78 -8.61
CA PRO A 130 24.38 -13.80 -8.80
C PRO A 130 25.27 -13.98 -7.58
N THR A 131 25.83 -12.89 -7.04
CA THR A 131 26.73 -12.97 -5.88
C THR A 131 25.98 -13.35 -4.62
N PHE A 132 24.72 -12.93 -4.45
CA PHE A 132 23.92 -13.34 -3.31
C PHE A 132 23.69 -14.85 -3.29
N VAL A 133 23.38 -15.45 -4.46
CA VAL A 133 23.19 -16.90 -4.58
C VAL A 133 24.48 -17.66 -4.27
N GLU A 134 25.64 -17.17 -4.73
CA GLU A 134 26.94 -17.73 -4.36
C GLU A 134 27.20 -17.70 -2.84
N ASP A 135 26.82 -16.60 -2.17
CA ASP A 135 26.94 -16.52 -0.70
C ASP A 135 25.96 -17.45 0.00
N ALA A 136 24.74 -17.59 -0.50
CA ALA A 136 23.74 -18.48 0.08
C ALA A 136 24.18 -19.95 -0.04
N LEU A 137 24.74 -20.35 -1.17
CA LEU A 137 25.31 -21.68 -1.39
C LEU A 137 26.49 -21.98 -0.47
N ALA A 138 27.29 -20.95 -0.16
CA ALA A 138 28.46 -21.07 0.68
C ALA A 138 28.21 -20.73 2.17
N ASP A 139 26.94 -20.55 2.56
CA ASP A 139 26.51 -20.22 3.93
C ASP A 139 27.18 -18.95 4.50
N ARG A 140 27.36 -17.93 3.64
CA ARG A 140 27.98 -16.63 3.99
C ARG A 140 26.99 -15.49 4.18
N VAL A 141 25.70 -15.71 3.93
CA VAL A 141 24.66 -14.69 4.11
C VAL A 141 24.33 -14.55 5.60
N PRO A 142 24.28 -13.32 6.16
CA PRO A 142 23.86 -13.12 7.54
C PRO A 142 22.46 -13.69 7.81
N GLU A 143 22.28 -14.38 8.93
CA GLU A 143 21.00 -15.06 9.25
C GLU A 143 19.80 -14.12 9.24
N GLY A 144 19.94 -12.90 9.77
CA GLY A 144 18.86 -11.91 9.76
C GLY A 144 18.34 -11.60 8.36
N ILE A 145 19.25 -11.52 7.37
CA ILE A 145 18.87 -11.32 5.96
C ILE A 145 18.14 -12.55 5.42
N LEU A 146 18.61 -13.76 5.73
CA LEU A 146 17.92 -14.99 5.33
C LEU A 146 16.52 -15.08 5.94
N TYR A 147 16.36 -14.74 7.23
CA TYR A 147 15.05 -14.67 7.86
C TYR A 147 14.14 -13.65 7.20
N GLY A 148 14.62 -12.44 6.92
CA GLY A 148 13.86 -11.41 6.20
C GLY A 148 13.42 -11.86 4.80
N ILE A 149 14.32 -12.53 4.06
CA ILE A 149 14.00 -13.14 2.75
C ILE A 149 12.94 -14.23 2.89
N CYS A 150 13.07 -15.13 3.88
CA CYS A 150 12.11 -16.20 4.12
C CYS A 150 10.72 -15.63 4.48
N ALA A 151 10.67 -14.60 5.33
CA ALA A 151 9.42 -13.93 5.73
C ALA A 151 8.62 -13.39 4.52
N LEU A 152 9.33 -12.91 3.49
CA LEU A 152 8.70 -12.39 2.28
C LEU A 152 8.35 -13.50 1.28
N SER A 153 9.22 -14.51 1.10
CA SER A 153 9.14 -15.46 -0.01
C SER A 153 8.43 -16.78 0.30
N ALA A 154 8.35 -17.22 1.56
CA ALA A 154 7.79 -18.52 1.94
C ALA A 154 6.34 -18.72 1.49
N ARG A 155 5.58 -17.63 1.39
CA ARG A 155 4.21 -17.59 0.84
C ARG A 155 4.10 -18.13 -0.59
N PHE A 156 5.18 -18.09 -1.38
CA PHE A 156 5.18 -18.59 -2.76
C PHE A 156 5.69 -20.01 -2.91
N SER A 157 6.25 -20.60 -1.85
CA SER A 157 6.84 -21.92 -1.94
C SER A 157 5.78 -23.00 -2.07
N THR A 158 6.12 -24.04 -2.83
CA THR A 158 5.32 -25.26 -2.99
C THR A 158 6.01 -26.45 -2.33
N ASP A 159 7.09 -26.21 -1.57
CA ASP A 159 7.82 -27.25 -0.86
C ASP A 159 6.93 -27.91 0.22
N PRO A 160 6.97 -29.25 0.38
CA PRO A 160 6.17 -29.98 1.36
C PRO A 160 6.34 -29.50 2.80
N VAL A 161 7.47 -28.87 3.17
CA VAL A 161 7.68 -28.32 4.52
C VAL A 161 6.65 -27.25 4.90
N PHE A 162 6.00 -26.64 3.91
CA PHE A 162 4.98 -25.62 4.13
C PHE A 162 3.55 -26.10 3.84
N ALA A 163 3.34 -27.39 3.55
CA ALA A 163 2.04 -27.92 3.11
C ALA A 163 0.90 -27.65 4.10
N ASP A 164 1.18 -27.73 5.40
CA ASP A 164 0.21 -27.56 6.48
C ASP A 164 0.07 -26.12 6.99
N ILE A 165 0.72 -25.15 6.32
CA ILE A 165 0.70 -23.74 6.71
C ILE A 165 0.12 -22.93 5.56
N ASP A 166 -0.96 -22.19 5.83
CA ASP A 166 -1.55 -21.27 4.87
C ASP A 166 -0.46 -20.32 4.33
N PRO A 167 -0.34 -20.12 3.00
CA PRO A 167 0.65 -19.22 2.41
C PRO A 167 0.76 -17.85 3.07
N ARG A 168 -0.36 -17.28 3.52
CA ARG A 168 -0.43 -15.97 4.20
C ARG A 168 0.22 -15.97 5.57
N ASP A 169 0.25 -17.13 6.25
CA ASP A 169 0.74 -17.25 7.62
C ASP A 169 2.22 -17.63 7.71
N ARG A 170 2.85 -18.00 6.59
CA ARG A 170 4.26 -18.44 6.51
C ARG A 170 5.28 -17.36 6.86
N VAL A 171 4.85 -16.10 7.04
CA VAL A 171 5.68 -14.95 7.40
C VAL A 171 6.08 -14.93 8.87
N HIS A 172 5.16 -15.28 9.78
CA HIS A 172 5.21 -14.86 11.19
C HIS A 172 6.50 -15.29 11.91
N GLY A 173 6.86 -16.56 11.83
CA GLY A 173 8.02 -17.09 12.52
C GLY A 173 9.33 -16.49 12.01
N TYR A 174 9.46 -16.32 10.69
CA TYR A 174 10.65 -15.75 10.07
C TYR A 174 10.78 -14.25 10.32
N LEU A 175 9.68 -13.50 10.32
CA LEU A 175 9.68 -12.07 10.64
C LEU A 175 10.18 -11.82 12.06
N GLN A 176 9.65 -12.55 13.04
CA GLN A 176 10.10 -12.45 14.44
C GLN A 176 11.60 -12.80 14.59
N ALA A 177 12.09 -13.78 13.83
CA ALA A 177 13.51 -14.14 13.85
C ALA A 177 14.39 -13.03 13.23
N ALA A 178 13.95 -12.43 12.12
CA ALA A 178 14.63 -11.30 11.49
C ALA A 178 14.73 -10.09 12.43
N GLU A 179 13.66 -9.77 13.14
CA GLU A 179 13.63 -8.68 14.13
C GLU A 179 14.57 -8.93 15.29
N LYS A 180 14.68 -10.17 15.79
CA LYS A 180 15.63 -10.56 16.84
C LYS A 180 17.09 -10.40 16.40
N CYS A 181 17.37 -10.55 15.10
CA CYS A 181 18.70 -10.32 14.55
C CYS A 181 19.05 -8.83 14.36
N LEU A 182 18.05 -7.94 14.41
CA LEU A 182 18.28 -6.51 14.12
C LEU A 182 18.95 -5.80 15.30
N ASN A 183 20.11 -5.21 15.03
CA ASN A 183 20.76 -4.28 15.95
C ASN A 183 20.77 -2.87 15.36
N ILE A 184 19.85 -2.02 15.80
CA ILE A 184 19.72 -0.64 15.30
C ILE A 184 20.93 0.27 15.61
N ARG A 185 21.85 -0.17 16.48
CA ARG A 185 23.09 0.56 16.78
C ARG A 185 24.20 0.23 15.79
N ASP A 186 24.09 -0.87 15.05
CA ASP A 186 25.02 -1.19 13.96
C ASP A 186 24.60 -0.44 12.69
N VAL A 187 25.21 0.72 12.46
CA VAL A 187 24.96 1.54 11.27
C VAL A 187 25.75 0.94 10.09
N SER A 188 25.13 -0.01 9.39
CA SER A 188 25.74 -0.75 8.28
C SER A 188 24.77 -0.94 7.11
N LEU A 189 25.31 -1.25 5.92
CA LEU A 189 24.50 -1.61 4.75
C LEU A 189 23.60 -2.82 5.04
N THR A 190 24.13 -3.82 5.75
CA THR A 190 23.39 -5.03 6.14
C THR A 190 22.19 -4.67 7.02
N THR A 191 22.36 -3.78 8.00
CA THR A 191 21.26 -3.33 8.87
C THR A 191 20.20 -2.55 8.07
N ILE A 192 20.62 -1.71 7.12
CA ILE A 192 19.69 -1.03 6.20
C ILE A 192 18.87 -2.06 5.40
N GLN A 193 19.53 -3.03 4.78
CA GLN A 193 18.87 -4.07 3.99
C GLN A 193 17.91 -4.89 4.85
N LEU A 194 18.31 -5.26 6.07
CA LEU A 194 17.45 -5.98 7.01
C LEU A 194 16.21 -5.17 7.40
N CYS A 195 16.37 -3.88 7.72
CA CYS A 195 15.25 -2.98 7.97
C CYS A 195 14.29 -2.90 6.78
N VAL A 196 14.80 -2.86 5.54
CA VAL A 196 13.93 -2.85 4.36
C VAL A 196 13.15 -4.16 4.20
N LEU A 197 13.79 -5.31 4.45
CA LEU A 197 13.12 -6.61 4.39
C LEU A 197 12.02 -6.74 5.46
N ILE A 198 12.31 -6.34 6.71
CA ILE A 198 11.35 -6.35 7.81
C ILE A 198 10.19 -5.39 7.53
N GLY A 199 10.49 -4.17 7.09
CA GLY A 199 9.46 -3.19 6.72
C GLY A 199 8.53 -3.70 5.61
N ALA A 200 9.09 -4.32 4.58
CA ALA A 200 8.29 -4.92 3.50
C ALA A 200 7.41 -6.08 3.97
N ALA A 201 7.89 -6.88 4.94
CA ALA A 201 7.09 -7.95 5.53
C ALA A 201 5.91 -7.39 6.36
N TRP A 202 6.13 -6.29 7.10
CA TRP A 202 5.05 -5.60 7.78
C TRP A 202 4.04 -4.95 6.82
N THR A 203 4.49 -4.43 5.67
CA THR A 203 3.56 -3.97 4.61
C THR A 203 2.64 -5.09 4.14
N ALA A 204 3.19 -6.29 3.95
CA ALA A 204 2.45 -7.47 3.50
C ALA A 204 1.34 -7.89 4.47
N ASP A 205 1.60 -7.74 5.77
CA ASP A 205 0.65 -8.03 6.85
C ASP A 205 -0.27 -6.84 7.16
N GLY A 206 -0.08 -5.71 6.48
CA GLY A 206 -0.87 -4.49 6.63
C GLY A 206 -0.49 -3.66 7.88
N ASN A 207 0.67 -3.84 8.47
CA ASN A 207 1.12 -2.98 9.56
C ASN A 207 1.92 -1.79 9.03
N GLY A 208 1.23 -0.75 8.57
CA GLY A 208 1.84 0.46 8.03
C GLY A 208 2.65 1.26 9.05
N GLU A 209 2.27 1.21 10.33
CA GLU A 209 3.02 1.89 11.40
C GLU A 209 4.39 1.24 11.61
N ALA A 210 4.43 -0.09 11.77
CA ALA A 210 5.67 -0.83 11.93
C ALA A 210 6.57 -0.67 10.69
N GLU A 211 6.00 -0.81 9.50
CA GLU A 211 6.71 -0.57 8.24
C GLU A 211 7.39 0.81 8.22
N ASN A 212 6.65 1.89 8.49
CA ASN A 212 7.21 3.24 8.48
C ASN A 212 8.35 3.43 9.49
N ILE A 213 8.31 2.74 10.64
CA ILE A 213 9.42 2.76 11.61
C ILE A 213 10.68 2.13 11.02
N TYR A 214 10.58 0.93 10.45
CA TYR A 214 11.74 0.23 9.88
C TYR A 214 12.33 0.98 8.68
N TYR A 215 11.49 1.49 7.78
CA TYR A 215 11.94 2.34 6.68
C TYR A 215 12.54 3.66 7.19
N GLY A 216 12.00 4.24 8.26
CA GLY A 216 12.57 5.39 8.93
C GLY A 216 14.00 5.17 9.42
N VAL A 217 14.25 4.04 10.07
CA VAL A 217 15.59 3.64 10.53
C VAL A 217 16.53 3.44 9.33
N ALA A 218 16.07 2.72 8.30
CA ALA A 218 16.86 2.47 7.08
C ALA A 218 17.27 3.78 6.38
N CYS A 219 16.33 4.71 6.18
CA CYS A 219 16.58 6.02 5.60
C CYS A 219 17.60 6.82 6.41
N ARG A 220 17.46 6.83 7.75
CA ARG A 220 18.38 7.56 8.62
C ARG A 220 19.80 6.98 8.57
N MET A 221 19.94 5.66 8.59
CA MET A 221 21.24 5.00 8.45
C MET A 221 21.88 5.26 7.08
N ALA A 222 21.10 5.24 6.00
CA ALA A 222 21.60 5.52 4.66
C ALA A 222 22.15 6.95 4.53
N GLN A 223 21.52 7.92 5.19
CA GLN A 223 22.02 9.29 5.28
C GLN A 223 23.30 9.39 6.12
N LEU A 224 23.37 8.71 7.27
CA LEU A 224 24.56 8.71 8.13
C LEU A 224 25.79 8.13 7.43
N LEU A 225 25.59 7.12 6.58
CA LEU A 225 26.66 6.50 5.80
C LEU A 225 27.05 7.29 4.54
N ASP A 226 26.29 8.35 4.19
CA ASP A 226 26.29 8.96 2.85
C ASP A 226 26.36 7.87 1.76
N LEU A 227 25.42 6.92 1.84
CA LEU A 227 25.52 5.62 1.17
C LEU A 227 25.94 5.69 -0.31
N PRO A 228 25.41 6.61 -1.15
CA PRO A 228 25.82 6.73 -2.54
C PRO A 228 27.29 7.13 -2.76
N SER A 229 27.87 7.90 -1.85
CA SER A 229 29.26 8.38 -1.92
C SER A 229 30.21 7.54 -1.08
N ARG A 230 29.69 6.57 -0.33
CA ARG A 230 30.48 5.69 0.54
C ARG A 230 31.60 5.04 -0.28
N PRO A 231 32.87 5.11 0.18
CA PRO A 231 33.98 4.44 -0.49
C PRO A 231 33.68 2.95 -0.68
N ALA A 232 33.80 2.48 -1.91
CA ALA A 232 33.53 1.10 -2.30
C ALA A 232 34.80 0.46 -2.86
N THR A 233 35.00 -0.81 -2.58
CA THR A 233 36.16 -1.60 -3.01
C THR A 233 36.02 -2.14 -4.43
N SER A 234 34.80 -2.15 -4.98
CA SER A 234 34.49 -2.64 -6.32
C SER A 234 33.34 -1.84 -6.96
N LEU A 235 33.23 -1.92 -8.30
CA LEU A 235 32.09 -1.38 -9.02
C LEU A 235 30.77 -2.01 -8.54
N LEU A 236 30.78 -3.31 -8.27
CA LEU A 236 29.62 -4.04 -7.77
C LEU A 236 29.15 -3.47 -6.42
N GLU A 237 30.05 -3.28 -5.47
CA GLU A 237 29.72 -2.70 -4.16
C GLU A 237 29.17 -1.28 -4.31
N ARG A 238 29.79 -0.46 -5.17
CA ARG A 238 29.32 0.90 -5.48
C ARG A 238 27.89 0.89 -6.02
N GLU A 239 27.60 0.00 -6.95
CA GLU A 239 26.26 -0.10 -7.55
C GLU A 239 25.21 -0.63 -6.58
N VAL A 240 25.56 -1.58 -5.70
CA VAL A 240 24.65 -2.01 -4.62
C VAL A 240 24.31 -0.82 -3.71
N ASN A 241 25.29 0.00 -3.32
CA ASN A 241 25.05 1.20 -2.51
C ASN A 241 24.10 2.19 -3.20
N ILE A 242 24.32 2.48 -4.48
CA ILE A 242 23.47 3.37 -5.30
C ILE A 242 22.05 2.80 -5.42
N ARG A 243 21.91 1.52 -5.71
CA ARG A 243 20.61 0.84 -5.87
C ARG A 243 19.82 0.80 -4.56
N VAL A 244 20.47 0.55 -3.42
CA VAL A 244 19.83 0.60 -2.10
C VAL A 244 19.36 2.02 -1.77
N TRP A 245 20.19 3.04 -2.02
CA TRP A 245 19.79 4.44 -1.83
C TRP A 245 18.54 4.79 -2.64
N TRP A 246 18.53 4.48 -3.94
CA TRP A 246 17.39 4.77 -4.81
C TRP A 246 16.15 3.96 -4.45
N SER A 247 16.32 2.73 -3.94
CA SER A 247 15.21 1.95 -3.39
C SER A 247 14.57 2.67 -2.21
N LEU A 248 15.36 3.21 -1.28
CA LEU A 248 14.84 3.98 -0.15
C LEU A 248 14.16 5.28 -0.60
N CYS A 249 14.71 5.98 -1.59
CA CYS A 249 14.05 7.18 -2.16
C CYS A 249 12.69 6.86 -2.77
N MET A 250 12.55 5.71 -3.44
CA MET A 250 11.26 5.26 -3.96
C MET A 250 10.32 4.90 -2.81
N ILE A 251 10.77 4.04 -1.88
CA ILE A 251 9.99 3.62 -0.71
C ILE A 251 9.45 4.82 0.08
N ASP A 252 10.28 5.82 0.38
CA ASP A 252 9.89 7.01 1.15
C ASP A 252 8.78 7.83 0.46
N VAL A 253 8.78 7.88 -0.88
CA VAL A 253 7.67 8.51 -1.61
C VAL A 253 6.38 7.76 -1.38
N TRP A 254 6.37 6.44 -1.49
CA TRP A 254 5.15 5.63 -1.33
C TRP A 254 4.71 5.54 0.13
N SER A 255 5.58 5.05 1.01
CA SER A 255 5.34 4.83 2.46
C SER A 255 4.85 6.10 3.13
N SER A 256 5.62 7.19 3.07
CA SER A 256 5.28 8.42 3.78
C SER A 256 4.03 9.08 3.19
N THR A 257 3.74 8.90 1.89
CA THR A 257 2.50 9.41 1.29
C THR A 257 1.28 8.64 1.80
N ALA A 258 1.39 7.31 1.92
CA ALA A 258 0.29 6.45 2.35
C ALA A 258 -0.23 6.77 3.75
N VAL A 259 0.61 7.34 4.62
CA VAL A 259 0.30 7.72 6.00
C VAL A 259 0.38 9.23 6.27
N LYS A 260 0.48 10.07 5.21
CA LYS A 260 0.56 11.55 5.31
C LYS A 260 1.73 12.09 6.16
N LEU A 261 2.86 11.40 6.14
CA LEU A 261 4.08 11.87 6.78
C LEU A 261 4.99 12.62 5.79
N PRO A 262 5.80 13.58 6.28
CA PRO A 262 6.86 14.19 5.50
C PRO A 262 7.85 13.15 4.98
N LYS A 263 8.44 13.41 3.81
CA LYS A 263 9.53 12.61 3.26
C LYS A 263 10.77 12.73 4.14
N LEU A 264 11.48 11.62 4.31
CA LEU A 264 12.68 11.51 5.12
C LEU A 264 13.95 11.81 4.33
N LEU A 265 13.98 11.43 3.04
CA LEU A 265 15.15 11.57 2.19
C LEU A 265 15.09 12.85 1.35
N PRO A 266 16.21 13.60 1.26
CA PRO A 266 16.25 14.82 0.49
C PRO A 266 16.24 14.53 -1.02
N ALA A 267 15.66 15.45 -1.79
CA ALA A 267 15.78 15.44 -3.24
C ALA A 267 17.21 15.82 -3.66
N ARG A 268 18.04 14.82 -3.94
CA ARG A 268 19.41 14.97 -4.44
C ARG A 268 19.47 14.73 -5.96
N SER A 269 20.08 15.67 -6.68
CA SER A 269 20.33 15.58 -8.12
C SER A 269 21.78 15.20 -8.46
N ASP A 270 22.68 15.25 -7.48
CA ASP A 270 24.10 14.92 -7.61
C ASP A 270 24.38 13.41 -7.57
N ILE A 271 23.41 12.60 -7.16
CA ILE A 271 23.55 11.15 -7.09
C ILE A 271 23.35 10.54 -8.49
N PRO A 272 24.29 9.71 -8.98
CA PRO A 272 24.14 9.03 -10.27
C PRO A 272 22.95 8.07 -10.25
N LEU A 273 22.29 7.91 -11.40
CA LEU A 273 21.30 6.86 -11.59
C LEU A 273 21.99 5.48 -11.62
N PRO A 274 21.29 4.40 -11.23
CA PRO A 274 21.82 3.04 -11.35
C PRO A 274 22.27 2.71 -12.77
N MET A 275 23.32 1.88 -12.89
CA MET A 275 23.68 1.32 -14.20
C MET A 275 22.59 0.37 -14.72
N ASP A 276 22.61 0.10 -16.03
CA ASP A 276 21.75 -0.87 -16.71
C ASP A 276 21.71 -2.25 -16.03
N ASP A 277 20.53 -2.89 -16.02
CA ASP A 277 20.26 -4.10 -15.26
C ASP A 277 21.03 -5.32 -15.79
N LEU A 278 21.11 -5.52 -17.11
CA LEU A 278 21.85 -6.66 -17.68
C LEU A 278 23.36 -6.56 -17.42
N PRO A 279 24.03 -5.40 -17.65
CA PRO A 279 25.41 -5.20 -17.23
C PRO A 279 25.59 -5.38 -15.71
N PHE A 280 24.70 -4.86 -14.88
CA PHE A 280 24.78 -5.04 -13.42
C PHE A 280 24.78 -6.52 -13.04
N LEU A 281 23.85 -7.32 -13.58
CA LEU A 281 23.75 -8.77 -13.35
C LEU A 281 24.94 -9.58 -13.89
N SER A 282 25.79 -8.98 -14.74
CA SER A 282 27.01 -9.62 -15.26
C SER A 282 28.26 -9.34 -14.43
N LEU A 283 28.17 -8.50 -13.39
CA LEU A 283 29.32 -8.14 -12.55
C LEU A 283 29.78 -9.31 -11.67
N SER A 284 31.09 -9.36 -11.40
CA SER A 284 31.72 -10.31 -10.48
C SER A 284 32.47 -9.60 -9.35
N ARG A 285 32.76 -10.32 -8.24
CA ARG A 285 33.43 -9.77 -7.05
C ARG A 285 34.88 -9.36 -7.30
N SER A 286 35.58 -10.07 -8.19
CA SER A 286 37.05 -9.96 -8.37
C SER A 286 37.48 -8.88 -9.36
N GLY A 287 36.55 -8.13 -9.94
CA GLY A 287 36.83 -6.96 -10.75
C GLY A 287 37.18 -7.27 -12.21
N GLY A 288 36.29 -6.83 -13.10
CA GLY A 288 36.41 -6.85 -14.55
C GLY A 288 35.04 -7.19 -15.15
N PRO A 289 34.54 -6.44 -16.15
CA PRO A 289 33.35 -6.86 -16.87
C PRO A 289 33.63 -8.25 -17.44
N ALA A 290 32.86 -9.27 -17.06
CA ALA A 290 32.85 -10.53 -17.79
C ALA A 290 32.51 -10.17 -19.22
N ALA A 291 33.50 -10.27 -20.12
CA ALA A 291 33.47 -9.94 -21.55
C ALA A 291 32.21 -9.17 -21.97
N ALA A 292 32.30 -7.82 -21.99
CA ALA A 292 31.22 -6.92 -22.39
C ALA A 292 30.66 -7.28 -23.78
N THR A 293 29.76 -8.24 -23.78
CA THR A 293 28.84 -8.64 -24.86
C THR A 293 27.41 -8.53 -24.35
N ALA A 294 27.21 -7.86 -23.21
CA ALA A 294 25.92 -7.32 -22.79
C ALA A 294 25.56 -6.15 -23.72
N ALA A 295 25.09 -6.57 -24.90
CA ALA A 295 24.35 -5.94 -25.97
C ALA A 295 24.28 -4.41 -26.06
N SER A 296 24.41 -3.92 -27.29
CA SER A 296 24.07 -2.58 -27.81
C SER A 296 22.70 -1.99 -27.39
N LEU A 297 21.90 -2.67 -26.57
CA LEU A 297 20.51 -2.33 -26.23
C LEU A 297 20.39 -1.97 -24.73
N SER A 298 19.67 -0.89 -24.44
CA SER A 298 19.52 -0.38 -23.07
C SER A 298 18.64 -1.28 -22.20
N SER A 299 18.98 -1.44 -20.92
CA SER A 299 18.20 -2.20 -19.92
C SER A 299 18.06 -1.42 -18.61
N GLN A 300 17.67 -0.14 -18.69
CA GLN A 300 17.69 0.80 -17.57
C GLN A 300 16.44 0.79 -16.68
N HIS A 301 15.81 -0.35 -16.39
CA HIS A 301 14.48 -0.33 -15.77
C HIS A 301 14.47 0.35 -14.41
N LEU A 302 15.44 0.02 -13.54
CA LEU A 302 15.51 0.65 -12.22
C LEU A 302 15.72 2.17 -12.32
N SER A 303 16.58 2.62 -13.22
CA SER A 303 16.80 4.05 -13.49
C SER A 303 15.54 4.74 -14.02
N GLN A 304 14.74 4.04 -14.83
CA GLN A 304 13.45 4.55 -15.27
C GLN A 304 12.42 4.60 -14.14
N MET A 305 12.37 3.60 -13.24
CA MET A 305 11.52 3.64 -12.03
C MET A 305 11.86 4.83 -11.13
N VAL A 306 13.14 5.14 -10.94
CA VAL A 306 13.59 6.33 -10.18
C VAL A 306 13.09 7.62 -10.83
N ARG A 307 13.16 7.73 -12.15
CA ARG A 307 12.65 8.91 -12.89
C ARG A 307 11.13 9.03 -12.77
N LEU A 308 10.41 7.93 -12.94
CA LEU A 308 8.95 7.86 -12.79
C LEU A 308 8.53 8.24 -11.36
N ASN A 309 9.25 7.79 -10.33
CA ASN A 309 8.93 8.11 -8.94
C ASN A 309 8.97 9.61 -8.63
N ARG A 310 9.83 10.38 -9.33
CA ARG A 310 9.82 11.85 -9.23
C ARG A 310 8.54 12.45 -9.83
N ILE A 311 8.06 11.90 -10.95
CA ILE A 311 6.79 12.32 -11.55
C ILE A 311 5.63 12.00 -10.60
N LEU A 312 5.63 10.82 -9.97
CA LEU A 312 4.63 10.45 -8.97
C LEU A 312 4.57 11.45 -7.82
N LEU A 313 5.72 11.85 -7.28
CA LEU A 313 5.79 12.84 -6.21
C LEU A 313 5.06 14.13 -6.62
N ASP A 314 5.36 14.64 -7.81
CA ASP A 314 4.73 15.88 -8.29
C ASP A 314 3.23 15.71 -8.59
N VAL A 315 2.80 14.54 -9.06
CA VAL A 315 1.37 14.21 -9.25
C VAL A 315 0.65 14.15 -7.90
N ASN A 316 1.25 13.52 -6.88
CA ASN A 316 0.69 13.46 -5.54
C ASN A 316 0.56 14.85 -4.92
N ASP A 317 1.61 15.67 -5.00
CA ASP A 317 1.62 17.04 -4.50
C ASP A 317 0.61 17.93 -5.24
N PHE A 318 0.46 17.73 -6.54
CA PHE A 318 -0.56 18.42 -7.34
C PHE A 318 -1.99 18.03 -6.91
N ASN A 319 -2.28 16.74 -6.79
CA ASN A 319 -3.60 16.25 -6.38
C ASN A 319 -3.95 16.70 -4.95
N GLN A 320 -2.98 16.68 -4.03
CA GLN A 320 -3.16 17.20 -2.67
C GLN A 320 -3.51 18.70 -2.68
N ARG A 321 -2.79 19.51 -3.47
CA ARG A 321 -3.11 20.94 -3.63
C ARG A 321 -4.48 21.16 -4.26
N CYS A 322 -4.84 20.38 -5.28
CA CYS A 322 -6.17 20.48 -5.89
C CYS A 322 -7.29 20.29 -4.87
N VAL A 323 -7.17 19.30 -3.98
CA VAL A 323 -8.15 19.05 -2.93
C VAL A 323 -8.10 20.09 -1.80
N ALA A 324 -6.92 20.61 -1.46
CA ALA A 324 -6.76 21.58 -0.39
C ALA A 324 -7.23 22.98 -0.78
N GLU A 325 -6.95 23.40 -2.02
CA GLU A 325 -7.14 24.77 -2.50
C GLU A 325 -8.37 24.92 -3.41
N ASN A 326 -8.85 23.82 -4.00
CA ASN A 326 -9.95 23.80 -4.98
C ASN A 326 -9.74 24.84 -6.11
N PRO A 327 -8.69 24.68 -6.94
CA PRO A 327 -8.31 25.68 -7.93
C PRO A 327 -9.38 25.84 -9.02
N GLY A 328 -9.42 27.03 -9.62
CA GLY A 328 -10.21 27.27 -10.83
C GLY A 328 -9.67 26.51 -12.05
N TRP A 329 -10.46 26.47 -13.13
CA TRP A 329 -10.16 25.70 -14.35
C TRP A 329 -8.76 25.99 -14.91
N ASP A 330 -8.38 27.26 -15.06
CA ASP A 330 -7.12 27.62 -15.72
C ASP A 330 -5.90 27.09 -14.96
N ALA A 331 -5.91 27.20 -13.62
CA ALA A 331 -4.81 26.70 -12.79
C ALA A 331 -4.77 25.16 -12.76
N LEU A 332 -5.94 24.51 -12.74
CA LEU A 332 -6.06 23.06 -12.84
C LEU A 332 -5.52 22.55 -14.18
N GLU A 333 -5.95 23.18 -15.28
CA GLU A 333 -5.55 22.83 -16.64
C GLU A 333 -4.04 23.01 -16.84
N GLN A 334 -3.48 24.14 -16.42
CA GLN A 334 -2.02 24.37 -16.49
C GLN A 334 -1.22 23.30 -15.76
N GLY A 335 -1.64 22.92 -14.54
CA GLY A 335 -0.97 21.88 -13.77
C GLY A 335 -1.03 20.51 -14.45
N VAL A 336 -2.21 20.15 -14.98
CA VAL A 336 -2.42 18.88 -15.69
C VAL A 336 -1.66 18.82 -17.01
N GLU A 337 -1.61 19.91 -17.78
CA GLU A 337 -0.81 19.99 -19.01
C GLU A 337 0.68 19.87 -18.71
N ALA A 338 1.18 20.58 -17.69
CA ALA A 338 2.58 20.51 -17.30
C ALA A 338 3.00 19.09 -16.89
N LEU A 339 2.19 18.41 -16.06
CA LEU A 339 2.47 17.04 -15.63
C LEU A 339 2.27 16.02 -16.76
N GLY A 340 1.24 16.19 -17.59
CA GLY A 340 0.99 15.38 -18.77
C GLY A 340 2.15 15.44 -19.76
N ALA A 341 2.64 16.66 -20.06
CA ALA A 341 3.79 16.86 -20.94
C ALA A 341 5.06 16.21 -20.37
N ARG A 342 5.26 16.24 -19.05
CA ARG A 342 6.40 15.55 -18.41
C ARG A 342 6.32 14.02 -18.54
N MET A 343 5.12 13.44 -18.39
CA MET A 343 4.91 12.01 -18.62
C MET A 343 5.16 11.61 -20.08
N GLU A 344 4.66 12.41 -21.03
CA GLU A 344 4.87 12.19 -22.46
C GLU A 344 6.36 12.35 -22.84
N ALA A 345 7.05 13.35 -22.28
CA ALA A 345 8.49 13.55 -22.48
C ALA A 345 9.32 12.37 -21.94
N TRP A 346 8.95 11.80 -20.79
CA TRP A 346 9.59 10.60 -20.28
C TRP A 346 9.43 9.43 -21.26
N LEU A 347 8.22 9.20 -21.77
CA LEU A 347 7.95 8.11 -22.71
C LEU A 347 8.70 8.30 -24.04
N ALA A 348 8.76 9.53 -24.55
CA ALA A 348 9.48 9.87 -25.78
C ALA A 348 11.00 9.71 -25.64
N ALA A 349 11.55 9.93 -24.45
CA ALA A 349 12.97 9.78 -24.16
C ALA A 349 13.43 8.33 -23.95
N LEU A 350 12.51 7.36 -23.90
CA LEU A 350 12.87 5.95 -23.77
C LEU A 350 13.53 5.42 -25.06
N PRO A 351 14.58 4.59 -24.93
CA PRO A 351 15.10 3.79 -26.04
C PRO A 351 13.99 2.94 -26.68
N ASP A 352 14.05 2.75 -28.00
CA ASP A 352 13.02 2.02 -28.74
C ASP A 352 12.77 0.61 -28.18
N ASN A 353 13.84 -0.06 -27.74
CA ASN A 353 13.77 -1.40 -27.16
C ASN A 353 13.15 -1.45 -25.76
N MET A 354 12.95 -0.31 -25.10
CA MET A 354 12.34 -0.22 -23.76
C MET A 354 10.87 0.20 -23.79
N ARG A 355 10.31 0.53 -24.97
CA ARG A 355 8.90 0.93 -25.13
C ARG A 355 7.95 -0.23 -24.86
N ASP A 356 6.75 0.05 -24.35
CA ASP A 356 5.71 -0.95 -24.13
C ASP A 356 5.16 -1.49 -25.46
N THR A 357 5.81 -2.56 -25.94
CA THR A 357 5.34 -3.38 -27.05
C THR A 357 5.40 -4.85 -26.66
N PRO A 358 4.56 -5.73 -27.23
CA PRO A 358 4.64 -7.17 -27.00
C PRO A 358 6.03 -7.75 -27.28
N GLU A 359 6.72 -7.27 -28.31
CA GLU A 359 8.04 -7.75 -28.74
C GLU A 359 9.13 -7.38 -27.73
N ASN A 360 9.13 -6.12 -27.28
CA ASN A 360 10.08 -5.63 -26.28
C ASN A 360 9.86 -6.36 -24.94
N PHE A 361 8.59 -6.50 -24.53
CA PHE A 361 8.23 -7.23 -23.32
C PHE A 361 8.74 -8.67 -23.38
N ALA A 362 8.49 -9.39 -24.48
CA ALA A 362 8.94 -10.77 -24.66
C ALA A 362 10.48 -10.89 -24.63
N TRP A 363 11.19 -9.92 -25.22
CA TRP A 363 12.66 -9.89 -25.23
C TRP A 363 13.24 -9.79 -23.81
N PHE A 364 12.67 -8.94 -22.96
CA PHE A 364 13.08 -8.80 -21.56
C PHE A 364 12.61 -9.97 -20.71
N ALA A 365 11.40 -10.49 -20.92
CA ALA A 365 10.89 -11.67 -20.24
C ALA A 365 11.79 -12.89 -20.45
N ALA A 366 12.25 -13.13 -21.69
CA ALA A 366 13.20 -14.19 -22.01
C ALA A 366 14.56 -14.07 -21.31
N ARG A 367 14.87 -12.92 -20.71
CA ARG A 367 16.10 -12.63 -19.96
C ARG A 367 15.85 -12.47 -18.46
N GLY A 368 14.67 -12.86 -17.98
CA GLY A 368 14.30 -12.76 -16.57
C GLY A 368 13.94 -11.35 -16.09
N LEU A 369 13.81 -10.38 -17.00
CA LEU A 369 13.48 -8.98 -16.68
C LEU A 369 12.01 -8.63 -16.97
N GLY A 370 11.17 -9.61 -17.30
CA GLY A 370 9.76 -9.38 -17.66
C GLY A 370 8.95 -8.72 -16.54
N ARG A 371 9.17 -9.12 -15.27
CA ARG A 371 8.47 -8.53 -14.12
C ARG A 371 8.89 -7.09 -13.87
N THR A 372 10.19 -6.81 -13.91
CA THR A 372 10.72 -5.45 -13.76
C THR A 372 10.22 -4.54 -14.89
N PHE A 373 10.19 -5.03 -16.13
CA PHE A 373 9.58 -4.31 -17.26
C PHE A 373 8.11 -4.00 -17.00
N ALA A 374 7.32 -4.99 -16.55
CA ALA A 374 5.94 -4.77 -16.19
C ALA A 374 5.82 -3.70 -15.09
N ALA A 375 6.63 -3.78 -14.04
CA ALA A 375 6.62 -2.82 -12.92
C ALA A 375 6.84 -1.36 -13.37
N VAL A 376 7.74 -1.11 -14.33
CA VAL A 376 7.94 0.24 -14.92
C VAL A 376 6.62 0.78 -15.49
N TYR A 377 5.93 -0.02 -16.30
CA TYR A 377 4.72 0.42 -16.98
C TYR A 377 3.47 0.42 -16.10
N LEU A 378 3.40 -0.50 -15.13
CA LEU A 378 2.42 -0.46 -14.04
C LEU A 378 2.51 0.88 -13.30
N GLY A 379 3.72 1.37 -13.00
CA GLY A 379 3.95 2.70 -12.46
C GLY A 379 3.47 3.82 -13.40
N TYR A 380 3.96 3.84 -14.64
CA TYR A 380 3.60 4.88 -15.62
C TYR A 380 2.09 5.01 -15.84
N TYR A 381 1.40 3.88 -16.06
CA TYR A 381 -0.04 3.88 -16.31
C TYR A 381 -0.84 4.17 -15.04
N HIS A 382 -0.36 3.78 -13.85
CA HIS A 382 -1.00 4.17 -12.60
C HIS A 382 -0.91 5.69 -12.38
N PHE A 383 0.23 6.31 -12.64
CA PHE A 383 0.42 7.76 -12.40
C PHE A 383 -0.46 8.59 -13.33
N GLY A 384 -0.67 8.13 -14.57
CA GLY A 384 -1.60 8.76 -15.50
C GLY A 384 -3.05 8.65 -15.02
N GLN A 385 -3.44 7.51 -14.44
CA GLN A 385 -4.75 7.42 -13.78
C GLN A 385 -4.88 8.45 -12.67
N LEU A 386 -3.89 8.54 -11.76
CA LEU A 386 -3.92 9.51 -10.66
C LEU A 386 -4.03 10.97 -11.12
N LEU A 387 -3.31 11.34 -12.19
CA LEU A 387 -3.32 12.70 -12.73
C LEU A 387 -4.68 13.06 -13.35
N TYR A 388 -5.27 12.12 -14.09
CA TYR A 388 -6.47 12.38 -14.89
C TYR A 388 -7.79 11.95 -14.20
N TYR A 389 -7.73 11.28 -13.05
CA TYR A 389 -8.89 10.66 -12.40
C TYR A 389 -10.05 11.65 -12.17
N GLN A 390 -9.73 12.86 -11.73
CA GLN A 390 -10.72 13.89 -11.40
C GLN A 390 -11.62 14.30 -12.58
N PHE A 391 -11.19 14.05 -13.81
CA PHE A 391 -11.95 14.41 -15.01
C PHE A 391 -13.02 13.37 -15.37
N LEU A 392 -13.04 12.21 -14.70
CA LEU A 392 -14.12 11.23 -14.83
C LEU A 392 -15.46 11.81 -14.34
N TYR A 393 -15.46 12.52 -13.20
CA TYR A 393 -16.68 13.15 -12.66
C TYR A 393 -17.35 14.13 -13.62
N GLY A 394 -16.56 14.98 -14.30
CA GLY A 394 -17.11 15.96 -15.24
C GLY A 394 -17.77 15.32 -16.45
N ALA A 395 -17.28 14.18 -16.94
CA ALA A 395 -17.86 13.49 -18.09
C ALA A 395 -19.34 13.11 -17.87
N ALA A 396 -19.80 13.01 -16.62
CA ALA A 396 -21.15 12.57 -16.26
C ALA A 396 -22.16 13.69 -15.91
N ALA A 397 -21.75 14.85 -15.37
CA ALA A 397 -22.70 15.87 -14.88
C ALA A 397 -22.27 17.34 -15.08
N THR A 398 -23.23 18.21 -15.36
CA THR A 398 -23.08 19.67 -15.38
C THR A 398 -22.94 20.24 -13.96
N THR A 399 -21.72 20.38 -13.45
CA THR A 399 -21.44 21.01 -12.15
C THR A 399 -20.31 22.04 -12.22
N ALA A 400 -20.12 22.83 -11.15
CA ALA A 400 -19.43 24.14 -11.11
C ALA A 400 -17.95 24.22 -11.56
N ILE A 401 -17.28 23.09 -11.82
CA ILE A 401 -15.99 23.01 -12.54
C ILE A 401 -16.26 22.74 -14.03
N ASN A 402 -17.38 23.21 -14.55
CA ASN A 402 -17.66 23.20 -15.98
C ASN A 402 -17.11 24.48 -16.55
N PRO A 403 -16.01 24.42 -17.31
CA PRO A 403 -15.70 25.55 -18.14
C PRO A 403 -16.85 25.69 -19.16
N ALA A 404 -17.49 26.86 -19.18
CA ALA A 404 -18.60 27.13 -20.10
C ALA A 404 -18.13 27.21 -21.57
N ALA A 405 -16.83 27.41 -21.78
CA ALA A 405 -16.22 27.50 -23.09
C ALA A 405 -16.13 26.09 -23.75
N PRO A 406 -16.63 25.92 -24.99
CA PRO A 406 -16.60 24.63 -25.70
C PRO A 406 -15.21 23.99 -25.78
N ALA A 407 -14.16 24.80 -25.95
CA ALA A 407 -12.78 24.31 -26.03
C ALA A 407 -12.31 23.63 -24.74
N SER A 408 -12.71 24.17 -23.59
CA SER A 408 -12.33 23.63 -22.28
C SER A 408 -13.13 22.37 -21.94
N VAL A 409 -14.40 22.26 -22.39
CA VAL A 409 -15.17 21.00 -22.33
C VAL A 409 -14.48 19.91 -23.15
N ALA A 410 -14.06 20.22 -24.38
CA ALA A 410 -13.32 19.27 -25.22
C ALA A 410 -11.99 18.83 -24.57
N ARG A 411 -11.26 19.74 -23.90
CA ARG A 411 -10.03 19.39 -23.16
C ARG A 411 -10.31 18.50 -21.95
N ARG A 412 -11.34 18.82 -21.15
CA ARG A 412 -11.81 17.97 -20.05
C ARG A 412 -12.12 16.54 -20.52
N ASP A 413 -12.87 16.40 -21.60
CA ASP A 413 -13.24 15.10 -22.16
C ASP A 413 -12.01 14.34 -22.69
N SER A 414 -11.02 15.07 -23.21
CA SER A 414 -9.71 14.51 -23.56
C SER A 414 -8.98 13.94 -22.35
N TYR A 415 -8.97 14.63 -21.21
CA TYR A 415 -8.38 14.11 -19.98
C TYR A 415 -9.11 12.89 -19.43
N ALA A 416 -10.44 12.88 -19.47
CA ALA A 416 -11.22 11.70 -19.08
C ALA A 416 -10.89 10.49 -19.96
N ARG A 417 -10.75 10.69 -21.28
CA ARG A 417 -10.28 9.64 -22.21
C ARG A 417 -8.86 9.17 -21.88
N LYS A 418 -7.92 10.09 -21.63
CA LYS A 418 -6.56 9.72 -21.18
C LYS A 418 -6.60 8.86 -19.91
N CYS A 419 -7.44 9.19 -18.92
CA CYS A 419 -7.59 8.36 -17.71
C CYS A 419 -8.02 6.93 -18.05
N LYS A 420 -9.03 6.77 -18.90
CA LYS A 420 -9.52 5.47 -19.37
C LYS A 420 -8.45 4.70 -20.15
N ASP A 421 -7.70 5.38 -21.03
CA ASP A 421 -6.60 4.79 -21.81
C ASP A 421 -5.48 4.27 -20.90
N HIS A 422 -5.08 5.06 -19.89
CA HIS A 422 -4.09 4.63 -18.90
C HIS A 422 -4.58 3.40 -18.10
N ALA A 423 -5.85 3.37 -17.67
CA ALA A 423 -6.42 2.21 -16.98
C ALA A 423 -6.46 0.95 -17.87
N ALA A 424 -6.84 1.12 -19.14
CA ALA A 424 -6.88 0.06 -20.14
C ALA A 424 -5.48 -0.54 -20.40
N ARG A 425 -4.48 0.31 -20.61
CA ARG A 425 -3.09 -0.11 -20.83
C ARG A 425 -2.48 -0.78 -19.60
N LEU A 426 -2.80 -0.30 -18.39
CA LEU A 426 -2.40 -0.98 -17.16
C LEU A 426 -2.91 -2.42 -17.13
N CYS A 427 -4.20 -2.63 -17.44
CA CYS A 427 -4.79 -3.96 -17.51
C CYS A 427 -4.07 -4.84 -18.55
N GLU A 428 -3.82 -4.32 -19.75
CA GLU A 428 -3.12 -5.04 -20.83
C GLU A 428 -1.72 -5.50 -20.42
N VAL A 429 -0.93 -4.64 -19.76
CA VAL A 429 0.40 -5.00 -19.26
C VAL A 429 0.34 -6.14 -18.26
N VAL A 430 -0.56 -6.05 -17.27
CA VAL A 430 -0.70 -7.09 -16.25
C VAL A 430 -1.15 -8.41 -16.86
N TYR A 431 -2.11 -8.38 -17.79
CA TYR A 431 -2.64 -9.59 -18.40
C TYR A 431 -1.56 -10.29 -19.23
N ARG A 432 -0.83 -9.53 -20.07
CA ARG A 432 0.29 -10.04 -20.85
C ARG A 432 1.37 -10.66 -19.95
N ALA A 433 1.69 -9.98 -18.84
CA ALA A 433 2.65 -10.47 -17.87
C ALA A 433 2.19 -11.78 -17.21
N GLN A 434 0.92 -11.88 -16.82
CA GLN A 434 0.36 -13.09 -16.21
C GLN A 434 0.34 -14.29 -17.17
N THR A 435 0.16 -14.06 -18.46
CA THR A 435 0.17 -15.12 -19.48
C THR A 435 1.56 -15.48 -20.00
N THR A 436 2.59 -14.74 -19.59
CA THR A 436 3.97 -14.97 -20.05
C THR A 436 4.76 -15.74 -18.98
N PRO A 437 5.31 -16.93 -19.29
CA PRO A 437 6.05 -17.72 -18.32
C PRO A 437 7.21 -16.93 -17.69
N GLY A 438 7.27 -16.96 -16.35
CA GLY A 438 8.33 -16.28 -15.60
C GLY A 438 8.23 -14.75 -15.56
N ALA A 439 7.11 -14.15 -15.99
CA ALA A 439 6.89 -12.71 -15.95
C ALA A 439 5.65 -12.31 -15.13
N ASP A 440 5.03 -13.25 -14.42
CA ASP A 440 3.81 -13.05 -13.65
C ASP A 440 3.99 -12.07 -12.49
N VAL A 441 3.00 -11.21 -12.30
CA VAL A 441 3.04 -10.07 -11.36
C VAL A 441 2.39 -10.49 -10.04
N ARG A 442 3.22 -10.76 -9.02
CA ARG A 442 2.74 -11.22 -7.70
C ARG A 442 3.06 -10.29 -6.53
N TYR A 443 3.56 -9.09 -6.76
CA TYR A 443 3.87 -8.17 -5.65
C TYR A 443 2.61 -7.48 -5.12
N THR A 444 2.61 -7.09 -3.84
CA THR A 444 1.45 -6.55 -3.10
C THR A 444 0.74 -5.39 -3.79
N MET A 445 1.49 -4.39 -4.24
CA MET A 445 0.94 -3.17 -4.86
C MET A 445 0.22 -3.40 -6.19
N ALA A 446 0.41 -4.55 -6.85
CA ALA A 446 -0.36 -4.90 -8.04
C ALA A 446 -1.87 -4.92 -7.73
N ALA A 447 -2.26 -5.32 -6.51
CA ALA A 447 -3.66 -5.28 -6.08
C ALA A 447 -4.20 -3.85 -6.00
N HIS A 448 -3.45 -2.92 -5.40
CA HIS A 448 -3.88 -1.50 -5.29
C HIS A 448 -4.09 -0.87 -6.66
N VAL A 449 -3.11 -1.00 -7.57
CA VAL A 449 -3.21 -0.38 -8.89
C VAL A 449 -4.30 -1.01 -9.76
N LEU A 450 -4.57 -2.32 -9.61
CA LEU A 450 -5.71 -2.99 -10.25
C LEU A 450 -7.06 -2.57 -9.66
N VAL A 451 -7.13 -2.27 -8.36
CA VAL A 451 -8.34 -1.71 -7.73
C VAL A 451 -8.65 -0.33 -8.31
N ILE A 452 -7.66 0.55 -8.46
CA ILE A 452 -7.86 1.86 -9.11
C ILE A 452 -8.27 1.69 -10.58
N ALA A 453 -7.63 0.80 -11.33
CA ALA A 453 -8.03 0.54 -12.72
C ALA A 453 -9.47 -0.01 -12.82
N SER A 454 -9.89 -0.81 -11.84
CA SER A 454 -11.25 -1.34 -11.73
C SER A 454 -12.28 -0.24 -11.49
N THR A 455 -11.98 0.80 -10.70
CA THR A 455 -12.93 1.91 -10.52
C THR A 455 -13.13 2.73 -11.81
N VAL A 456 -12.10 2.83 -12.66
CA VAL A 456 -12.22 3.43 -14.00
C VAL A 456 -13.06 2.55 -14.94
N GLN A 457 -13.00 1.22 -14.80
CA GLN A 457 -13.91 0.33 -15.53
C GLN A 457 -15.36 0.51 -15.04
N ILE A 458 -15.59 0.60 -13.73
CA ILE A 458 -16.92 0.88 -13.14
C ILE A 458 -17.47 2.20 -13.68
N HIS A 459 -16.66 3.25 -13.78
CA HIS A 459 -17.07 4.50 -14.42
C HIS A 459 -17.57 4.26 -15.86
N THR A 460 -16.85 3.46 -16.63
CA THR A 460 -17.23 3.18 -18.02
C THR A 460 -18.52 2.36 -18.10
N LEU A 461 -18.75 1.43 -17.17
CA LEU A 461 -20.01 0.68 -17.07
C LEU A 461 -21.20 1.59 -16.74
N LEU A 462 -21.03 2.55 -15.82
CA LEU A 462 -22.12 3.42 -15.36
C LEU A 462 -22.48 4.55 -16.34
N PHE A 463 -21.51 5.03 -17.13
CA PHE A 463 -21.66 6.28 -17.89
C PHE A 463 -21.39 6.17 -19.39
N SER A 464 -20.89 5.04 -19.91
CA SER A 464 -20.73 4.89 -21.35
C SER A 464 -22.07 4.63 -22.02
N GLY A 465 -22.32 5.27 -23.16
CA GLY A 465 -23.44 4.94 -24.06
C GLY A 465 -23.09 3.92 -25.14
N ASP A 466 -21.83 3.47 -25.20
CA ASP A 466 -21.37 2.49 -26.20
C ASP A 466 -21.30 1.08 -25.60
N GLU A 467 -22.13 0.19 -26.13
CA GLU A 467 -22.20 -1.23 -25.79
C GLU A 467 -20.86 -1.97 -25.93
N ALA A 468 -20.01 -1.59 -26.89
CA ALA A 468 -18.69 -2.20 -27.06
C ALA A 468 -17.74 -1.81 -25.90
N ASP A 469 -17.82 -0.55 -25.46
CA ASP A 469 -17.07 -0.06 -24.31
C ASP A 469 -17.54 -0.75 -23.02
N ILE A 470 -18.86 -0.88 -22.82
CA ILE A 470 -19.45 -1.57 -21.66
C ILE A 470 -18.97 -3.02 -21.60
N ARG A 471 -19.07 -3.78 -22.70
CA ARG A 471 -18.60 -5.18 -22.75
C ARG A 471 -17.10 -5.29 -22.44
N THR A 472 -16.29 -4.36 -22.93
CA THR A 472 -14.85 -4.37 -22.70
C THR A 472 -14.51 -4.02 -21.26
N ALA A 473 -15.19 -3.03 -20.68
CA ALA A 473 -15.03 -2.66 -19.28
C ALA A 473 -15.44 -3.81 -18.34
N ARG A 474 -16.54 -4.51 -18.63
CA ARG A 474 -16.99 -5.68 -17.86
C ARG A 474 -15.93 -6.78 -17.84
N ARG A 475 -15.41 -7.18 -19.00
CA ARG A 475 -14.34 -8.20 -19.09
C ARG A 475 -13.08 -7.80 -18.33
N ARG A 476 -12.67 -6.52 -18.42
CA ARG A 476 -11.50 -6.02 -17.68
C ARG A 476 -11.73 -6.02 -16.18
N LEU A 477 -12.94 -5.64 -15.73
CA LEU A 477 -13.30 -5.65 -14.31
C LEU A 477 -13.28 -7.08 -13.74
N GLU A 478 -13.91 -8.04 -14.42
CA GLU A 478 -13.89 -9.46 -14.06
C GLU A 478 -12.45 -9.98 -13.97
N ARG A 479 -11.65 -9.73 -15.00
CA ARG A 479 -10.27 -10.19 -15.04
C ARG A 479 -9.39 -9.55 -13.95
N ASN A 480 -9.60 -8.26 -13.66
CA ASN A 480 -8.91 -7.59 -12.57
C ASN A 480 -9.28 -8.23 -11.23
N PHE A 481 -10.55 -8.56 -11.02
CA PHE A 481 -11.02 -9.17 -9.78
C PHE A 481 -10.42 -10.57 -9.57
N GLU A 482 -10.36 -11.40 -10.62
CA GLU A 482 -9.67 -12.69 -10.58
C GLU A 482 -8.21 -12.56 -10.13
N LEU A 483 -7.48 -11.58 -10.69
CA LEU A 483 -6.07 -11.36 -10.35
C LEU A 483 -5.90 -10.86 -8.91
N VAL A 484 -6.78 -9.97 -8.45
CA VAL A 484 -6.76 -9.51 -7.05
C VAL A 484 -7.03 -10.68 -6.10
N LEU A 485 -7.96 -11.59 -6.42
CA LEU A 485 -8.20 -12.81 -5.63
C LEU A 485 -7.00 -13.77 -5.65
N GLN A 486 -6.27 -13.88 -6.75
CA GLN A 486 -5.02 -14.64 -6.80
C GLN A 486 -3.96 -14.04 -5.86
N LEU A 487 -3.82 -12.71 -5.85
CA LEU A 487 -2.90 -12.02 -4.93
C LEU A 487 -3.32 -12.18 -3.47
N ARG A 488 -4.62 -12.20 -3.19
CA ARG A 488 -5.18 -12.43 -1.85
C ARG A 488 -4.72 -13.75 -1.23
N CYS A 489 -4.42 -14.76 -2.05
CA CYS A 489 -3.91 -16.04 -1.58
C CYS A 489 -2.52 -15.93 -0.93
N TYR A 490 -1.77 -14.86 -1.17
CA TYR A 490 -0.40 -14.67 -0.66
C TYR A 490 -0.29 -13.53 0.36
N TRP A 491 -1.16 -12.52 0.23
CA TRP A 491 -0.96 -11.22 0.84
C TRP A 491 -2.16 -10.81 1.69
N PRO A 492 -2.05 -10.84 3.04
CA PRO A 492 -3.11 -10.38 3.93
C PRO A 492 -3.59 -8.96 3.62
N THR A 493 -2.67 -8.05 3.29
CA THR A 493 -2.98 -6.65 2.94
C THR A 493 -3.97 -6.50 1.76
N VAL A 494 -4.09 -7.51 0.89
CA VAL A 494 -5.02 -7.47 -0.25
C VAL A 494 -6.48 -7.50 0.19
N ASP A 495 -6.80 -8.05 1.37
CA ASP A 495 -8.16 -7.96 1.94
C ASP A 495 -8.60 -6.50 2.08
N ARG A 496 -7.68 -5.58 2.40
CA ARG A 496 -7.97 -4.15 2.46
C ARG A 496 -8.23 -3.56 1.09
N ALA A 497 -7.44 -3.92 0.08
CA ALA A 497 -7.66 -3.47 -1.29
C ALA A 497 -9.05 -3.89 -1.80
N ILE A 498 -9.46 -5.13 -1.51
CA ILE A 498 -10.82 -5.63 -1.83
C ILE A 498 -11.88 -4.85 -1.06
N GLY A 499 -11.70 -4.64 0.25
CA GLY A 499 -12.63 -3.85 1.07
C GLY A 499 -12.82 -2.42 0.55
N ARG A 500 -11.73 -1.78 0.11
CA ARG A 500 -11.76 -0.44 -0.51
C ARG A 500 -12.55 -0.44 -1.81
N LEU A 501 -12.35 -1.44 -2.68
CA LEU A 501 -13.12 -1.56 -3.91
C LEU A 501 -14.62 -1.74 -3.62
N ARG A 502 -14.98 -2.54 -2.61
CA ARG A 502 -16.38 -2.71 -2.16
C ARG A 502 -16.98 -1.38 -1.67
N ALA A 503 -16.26 -0.64 -0.82
CA ALA A 503 -16.71 0.67 -0.34
C ALA A 503 -16.91 1.70 -1.48
N PHE A 504 -16.00 1.70 -2.46
CA PHE A 504 -16.14 2.52 -3.66
C PHE A 504 -17.38 2.11 -4.47
N HIS A 505 -17.57 0.82 -4.70
CA HIS A 505 -18.69 0.31 -5.48
C HIS A 505 -20.04 0.67 -4.84
N GLU A 506 -20.17 0.55 -3.51
CA GLU A 506 -21.40 0.94 -2.81
C GLU A 506 -21.64 2.46 -2.89
N THR A 507 -20.57 3.26 -2.79
CA THR A 507 -20.66 4.71 -3.02
C THR A 507 -21.15 5.01 -4.44
N ALA A 508 -20.61 4.31 -5.44
CA ALA A 508 -21.02 4.43 -6.84
C ALA A 508 -22.50 4.06 -7.05
N ARG A 509 -23.05 3.08 -6.31
CA ARG A 509 -24.46 2.70 -6.38
C ARG A 509 -25.38 3.75 -5.73
N THR A 510 -24.99 4.28 -4.59
CA THR A 510 -25.84 5.18 -3.78
C THR A 510 -25.79 6.63 -4.24
N SER A 511 -24.64 7.06 -4.77
CA SER A 511 -24.34 8.45 -5.11
C SER A 511 -23.61 8.56 -6.45
N VAL A 512 -24.13 7.89 -7.50
CA VAL A 512 -23.56 7.82 -8.86
C VAL A 512 -22.97 9.16 -9.29
N ASP A 513 -23.76 10.24 -9.17
CA ASP A 513 -23.40 11.57 -9.66
C ASP A 513 -22.12 12.11 -9.02
N THR A 514 -21.80 11.78 -7.76
CA THR A 514 -20.68 12.39 -7.00
C THR A 514 -19.56 11.42 -6.63
N SER A 515 -19.65 10.18 -7.09
CA SER A 515 -18.74 9.10 -6.70
C SER A 515 -17.33 9.25 -7.24
N PHE A 516 -17.14 10.06 -8.29
CA PHE A 516 -15.85 10.28 -8.96
C PHE A 516 -15.23 11.64 -8.67
N VAL A 517 -15.86 12.48 -7.83
CA VAL A 517 -15.31 13.78 -7.43
C VAL A 517 -13.97 13.55 -6.73
N LEU A 518 -12.94 14.28 -7.14
CA LEU A 518 -11.68 14.33 -6.41
C LEU A 518 -11.83 15.20 -5.15
N ASP A 519 -12.47 14.64 -4.13
CA ASP A 519 -12.56 15.21 -2.79
C ASP A 519 -11.55 14.54 -1.83
N ARG A 520 -11.60 14.90 -0.54
CA ARG A 520 -10.71 14.31 0.48
C ARG A 520 -10.85 12.79 0.60
N TRP A 521 -12.07 12.27 0.42
CA TRP A 521 -12.31 10.83 0.49
C TRP A 521 -11.72 10.14 -0.73
N MET A 522 -11.92 10.70 -1.92
CA MET A 522 -11.35 10.16 -3.16
C MET A 522 -9.83 10.24 -3.20
N LEU A 523 -9.24 11.35 -2.74
CA LEU A 523 -7.79 11.47 -2.67
C LEU A 523 -7.19 10.40 -1.74
N ARG A 524 -7.82 10.17 -0.58
CA ARG A 524 -7.47 9.06 0.32
C ARG A 524 -7.63 7.71 -0.37
N PHE A 525 -8.70 7.51 -1.13
CA PHE A 525 -8.92 6.29 -1.91
C PHE A 525 -7.83 6.03 -2.96
N LEU A 526 -7.38 7.08 -3.65
CA LEU A 526 -6.39 6.97 -4.72
C LEU A 526 -4.96 6.76 -4.19
N VAL A 527 -4.63 7.43 -3.08
CA VAL A 527 -3.24 7.63 -2.65
C VAL A 527 -2.89 6.91 -1.33
N GLU A 528 -3.83 6.80 -0.38
CA GLU A 528 -3.58 6.20 0.94
C GLU A 528 -4.00 4.73 0.96
N PHE A 529 -3.16 3.82 0.45
CA PHE A 529 -3.48 2.40 0.33
C PHE A 529 -3.31 1.57 1.62
N ALA A 530 -2.68 2.12 2.66
CA ALA A 530 -2.42 1.42 3.91
C ALA A 530 -3.68 1.32 4.82
N GLU A 531 -4.54 2.34 4.75
CA GLU A 531 -5.68 2.51 5.65
C GLU A 531 -6.99 1.89 5.13
N PRO A 532 -7.85 1.35 6.02
CA PRO A 532 -9.23 1.01 5.67
C PRO A 532 -10.01 2.24 5.17
N MET A 533 -10.94 2.02 4.25
CA MET A 533 -11.86 3.06 3.77
C MET A 533 -13.25 2.84 4.36
N GLU A 534 -13.79 3.89 4.98
CA GLU A 534 -15.19 3.95 5.38
C GLU A 534 -16.06 4.32 4.18
N GLU A 535 -17.36 4.00 4.25
CA GLU A 535 -18.34 4.49 3.29
C GLU A 535 -18.36 6.02 3.25
N LYS A 536 -18.67 6.60 2.09
CA LYS A 536 -18.75 8.05 1.94
C LYS A 536 -20.04 8.55 2.60
N ASP A 537 -19.93 9.38 3.65
CA ASP A 537 -21.08 9.91 4.40
C ASP A 537 -22.15 10.54 3.49
N ALA A 538 -23.34 9.93 3.46
CA ALA A 538 -24.47 10.36 2.63
C ALA A 538 -25.04 11.75 3.00
N GLU A 539 -24.72 12.29 4.19
CA GLU A 539 -25.22 13.62 4.61
C GLU A 539 -24.50 14.79 3.92
N ALA A 540 -23.34 14.55 3.27
CA ALA A 540 -22.64 15.57 2.48
C ALA A 540 -23.18 15.71 1.06
N VAL A 541 -23.95 14.74 0.58
CA VAL A 541 -24.45 14.65 -0.79
C VAL A 541 -25.97 14.55 -0.73
N GLY A 542 -26.68 15.63 -1.05
CA GLY A 542 -28.14 15.61 -1.14
C GLY A 542 -28.59 14.66 -2.25
N ALA A 543 -28.81 13.38 -1.94
CA ALA A 543 -29.12 12.35 -2.92
C ALA A 543 -30.61 11.97 -2.88
N GLY A 544 -31.28 12.09 -4.03
CA GLY A 544 -32.54 11.42 -4.33
C GLY A 544 -32.25 10.05 -4.96
N ARG A 545 -32.89 8.99 -4.44
CA ARG A 545 -32.73 7.61 -4.95
C ARG A 545 -33.39 7.45 -6.32
N ARG A 546 -32.68 6.82 -7.26
CA ARG A 546 -33.27 6.05 -8.37
C ARG A 546 -32.60 4.69 -8.42
N GLY A 547 -33.40 3.62 -8.43
CA GLY A 547 -32.96 2.24 -8.61
C GLY A 547 -33.50 1.66 -9.91
N GLY A 548 -32.86 0.60 -10.40
CA GLY A 548 -33.38 -0.26 -11.47
C GLY A 548 -32.30 -1.07 -12.20
N ASP A 549 -32.42 -2.39 -12.09
CA ASP A 549 -31.99 -3.47 -13.01
C ASP A 549 -30.50 -3.79 -13.24
N ASP A 550 -29.54 -2.87 -13.12
CA ASP A 550 -28.10 -3.22 -13.23
C ASP A 550 -27.51 -3.86 -11.95
N ALA A 551 -28.31 -3.90 -10.88
CA ALA A 551 -27.91 -4.30 -9.54
C ALA A 551 -27.72 -5.82 -9.36
N ASP A 552 -28.50 -6.64 -10.08
CA ASP A 552 -28.54 -8.09 -9.89
C ASP A 552 -27.48 -8.82 -10.74
N GLU A 553 -27.11 -8.25 -11.90
CA GLU A 553 -26.12 -8.87 -12.79
C GLU A 553 -24.70 -8.83 -12.20
N MET A 554 -24.38 -7.81 -11.40
CA MET A 554 -23.05 -7.63 -10.82
C MET A 554 -22.89 -8.29 -9.45
N GLU A 555 -23.97 -8.56 -8.71
CA GLU A 555 -23.95 -9.41 -7.50
C GLU A 555 -23.54 -10.86 -7.85
N SER A 556 -23.89 -11.32 -9.05
CA SER A 556 -23.49 -12.63 -9.58
C SER A 556 -21.96 -12.83 -9.62
N LEU A 557 -21.19 -11.78 -9.91
CA LEU A 557 -19.72 -11.80 -9.90
C LEU A 557 -19.13 -11.99 -8.49
N TRP A 558 -19.86 -11.56 -7.45
CA TRP A 558 -19.45 -11.67 -6.04
C TRP A 558 -19.93 -12.97 -5.40
N THR A 559 -21.02 -13.58 -5.90
CA THR A 559 -21.53 -14.88 -5.42
C THR A 559 -20.67 -16.10 -5.81
N MET A 560 -19.58 -15.92 -6.58
CA MET A 560 -18.58 -16.96 -6.82
C MET A 560 -17.72 -17.34 -5.58
N GLU A 561 -18.02 -16.78 -4.40
CA GLU A 561 -17.53 -17.27 -3.10
C GLU A 561 -18.12 -18.66 -2.73
N GLY A 562 -19.09 -19.20 -3.48
CA GLY A 562 -19.76 -20.47 -3.18
C GLY A 562 -19.28 -21.74 -3.90
N LEU A 563 -18.25 -21.69 -4.75
CA LEU A 563 -17.78 -22.86 -5.52
C LEU A 563 -16.26 -23.01 -5.44
N ARG A 564 -15.77 -23.49 -4.30
CA ARG A 564 -14.55 -24.29 -4.10
C ARG A 564 -14.47 -24.73 -2.64
N SER A 565 -15.22 -25.78 -2.34
CA SER A 565 -14.88 -26.76 -1.30
C SER A 565 -13.61 -27.52 -1.67
#